data_AF-A0A4R9JRI6-F1
#
_entry.id   AF-A0A4R9JRI6-F1
#
_cell.length_a   1.000
_cell.length_b   1.000
_cell.length_c   1.000
_cell.angle_alpha   90.00
_cell.angle_beta   90.00
_cell.angle_gamma   90.00
#
_symmetry.space_group_name_H-M   'P 1'
#
loop_
_entity.id
_entity.type
_entity.pdbx_description
1 polymer ?
#
loop_
_entity_poly.entity_id
_entity_poly.type
_entity_poly.pdbx_seq_one_letter_code
_entity_poly.pdbx_strand_id
1 'polypeptide(L)'
;MPNHLKSTIIVSLLLLCQCATNETKLEKEELTSIAGQKWSAKSPLKTHEEAIAYCANLSLRLPTASELLAVYTSQKYFPGDGYENSSYWSSEKGIFVHAGNQLAHPDPERRAWVRCVE
;
A
#
# COMPACT_ATOMS: atom_id res chain seq x y z
N MET A 1 32.92 -17.65 -63.04
CA MET A 1 34.10 -16.81 -62.72
C MET A 1 34.40 -15.95 -63.93
N PRO A 2 34.78 -14.67 -63.80
CA PRO A 2 34.90 -13.84 -62.59
C PRO A 2 33.48 -13.47 -62.04
N ASN A 3 33.14 -12.39 -61.31
CA ASN A 3 33.88 -11.18 -60.88
C ASN A 3 33.34 -10.59 -59.55
N HIS A 4 33.99 -9.52 -59.07
CA HIS A 4 33.68 -8.76 -57.85
C HIS A 4 32.39 -7.93 -57.90
N LEU A 5 31.69 -7.85 -56.77
CA LEU A 5 31.06 -6.61 -56.30
C LEU A 5 31.56 -6.31 -54.88
N LYS A 6 32.18 -5.13 -54.69
CA LYS A 6 32.43 -4.56 -53.36
C LYS A 6 31.23 -3.66 -53.02
N SER A 7 30.66 -3.77 -51.83
CA SER A 7 30.40 -2.58 -51.01
C SER A 7 30.00 -2.93 -49.58
N THR A 8 30.64 -2.28 -48.63
CA THR A 8 30.32 -2.32 -47.20
C THR A 8 29.08 -1.48 -46.92
N ILE A 9 28.07 -2.04 -46.25
CA ILE A 9 27.08 -1.25 -45.50
C ILE A 9 27.03 -1.80 -44.08
N ILE A 10 27.76 -1.12 -43.19
CA ILE A 10 27.57 -1.24 -41.74
C ILE A 10 26.43 -0.28 -41.39
N VAL A 11 25.26 -0.81 -41.06
CA VAL A 11 24.25 -0.06 -40.30
C VAL A 11 24.29 -0.60 -38.88
N SER A 12 24.99 0.14 -38.03
CA SER A 12 25.01 -0.10 -36.58
C SER A 12 23.60 0.08 -36.03
N LEU A 13 22.88 -1.02 -35.82
CA LEU A 13 21.56 -1.00 -35.19
C LEU A 13 21.70 -0.85 -33.66
N LEU A 14 22.23 0.30 -33.25
CA LEU A 14 22.18 0.82 -31.88
C LEU A 14 20.73 1.22 -31.60
N LEU A 15 19.88 0.24 -31.28
CA LEU A 15 18.48 0.48 -30.96
C LEU A 15 18.17 0.09 -29.51
N LEU A 16 18.37 1.10 -28.66
CA LEU A 16 17.62 1.34 -27.42
C LEU A 16 17.58 0.16 -26.43
N CYS A 17 18.56 0.15 -25.52
CA CYS A 17 18.35 -0.39 -24.18
C CYS A 17 17.24 0.43 -23.50
N GLN A 18 15.98 0.04 -23.71
CA GLN A 18 14.86 0.53 -22.94
C GLN A 18 14.89 -0.15 -21.57
N CYS A 19 15.80 0.31 -20.72
CA CYS A 19 15.54 0.25 -19.28
C CYS A 19 14.29 1.09 -19.06
N ALA A 20 13.13 0.42 -19.06
CA ALA A 20 11.90 1.01 -18.59
C ALA A 20 12.06 1.25 -17.09
N THR A 21 12.59 2.42 -16.75
CA THR A 21 12.40 3.04 -15.44
C THR A 21 10.92 3.35 -15.30
N ASN A 22 10.15 2.30 -15.01
CA ASN A 22 8.90 2.39 -14.27
C ASN A 22 9.24 2.81 -12.84
N GLU A 23 9.82 4.01 -12.71
CA GLU A 23 9.71 4.80 -11.52
C GLU A 23 8.22 5.17 -11.43
N THR A 24 7.44 4.25 -10.87
CA THR A 24 6.17 4.60 -10.23
C THR A 24 6.52 5.64 -9.20
N LYS A 25 6.40 6.91 -9.62
CA LYS A 25 6.49 8.11 -8.81
C LYS A 25 5.69 7.81 -7.55
N LEU A 26 6.40 7.56 -6.45
CA LEU A 26 5.78 7.34 -5.15
C LEU A 26 5.25 8.71 -4.73
N GLU A 27 4.05 9.06 -5.24
CA GLU A 27 3.38 10.29 -4.88
C GLU A 27 3.19 10.23 -3.38
N LYS A 28 3.90 11.13 -2.68
CA LYS A 28 3.97 11.18 -1.23
C LYS A 28 2.55 11.23 -0.70
N GLU A 29 2.08 10.11 -0.14
CA GLU A 29 0.67 9.94 0.21
C GLU A 29 0.28 11.03 1.22
N GLU A 30 -0.71 11.86 0.87
CA GLU A 30 -1.10 12.99 1.70
C GLU A 30 -1.77 12.50 2.98
N LEU A 31 -1.06 12.63 4.10
CA LEU A 31 -1.55 12.15 5.38
C LEU A 31 -2.58 13.10 5.99
N THR A 32 -3.70 12.55 6.42
CA THR A 32 -4.77 13.29 7.09
C THR A 32 -4.61 13.21 8.61
N SER A 33 -4.76 14.35 9.31
CA SER A 33 -4.77 14.36 10.78
C SER A 33 -6.11 13.87 11.33
N ILE A 34 -6.10 12.78 12.09
CA ILE A 34 -7.28 12.13 12.69
C ILE A 34 -6.90 11.69 14.11
N ALA A 35 -7.73 12.04 15.10
CA ALA A 35 -7.47 11.75 16.53
C ALA A 35 -6.08 12.20 17.04
N GLY A 36 -5.49 13.25 16.43
CA GLY A 36 -4.16 13.76 16.79
C GLY A 36 -2.98 13.01 16.15
N GLN A 37 -3.25 12.02 15.30
CA GLN A 37 -2.24 11.25 14.54
C GLN A 37 -2.39 11.50 13.04
N LYS A 38 -1.32 11.25 12.26
CA LYS A 38 -1.35 11.37 10.80
C LYS A 38 -1.58 10.01 10.15
N TRP A 39 -2.57 9.91 9.28
CA TRP A 39 -3.01 8.66 8.66
C TRP A 39 -2.98 8.70 7.14
N SER A 40 -2.60 7.58 6.53
CA SER A 40 -2.73 7.34 5.09
C SER A 40 -4.19 7.38 4.63
N ALA A 41 -4.43 7.40 3.33
CA ALA A 41 -5.74 7.10 2.76
C ALA A 41 -6.11 5.63 3.03
N LYS A 42 -7.40 5.30 2.86
CA LYS A 42 -7.89 3.92 2.96
C LYS A 42 -7.41 3.11 1.75
N SER A 43 -6.52 2.16 2.00
CA SER A 43 -6.01 1.23 1.00
C SER A 43 -6.86 -0.06 0.95
N PRO A 44 -7.02 -0.71 -0.23
CA PRO A 44 -7.84 -1.91 -0.42
C PRO A 44 -7.55 -3.07 0.54
N LEU A 45 -8.51 -4.01 0.60
CA LEU A 45 -8.45 -5.22 1.41
C LEU A 45 -7.16 -6.03 1.18
N LYS A 46 -6.37 -6.21 2.23
CA LYS A 46 -5.09 -6.95 2.24
C LYS A 46 -5.06 -8.03 3.31
N THR A 47 -4.23 -9.06 3.18
CA THR A 47 -3.89 -9.95 4.32
C THR A 47 -3.08 -9.18 5.38
N HIS A 48 -2.88 -9.75 6.57
CA HIS A 48 -2.10 -9.07 7.63
C HIS A 48 -0.65 -8.80 7.19
N GLU A 49 -0.02 -9.77 6.52
CA GLU A 49 1.36 -9.67 6.02
C GLU A 49 1.47 -8.68 4.83
N GLU A 50 0.51 -8.71 3.90
CA GLU A 50 0.39 -7.70 2.83
C GLU A 50 0.20 -6.28 3.39
N ALA A 51 -0.52 -6.13 4.52
CA ALA A 51 -0.77 -4.84 5.16
C ALA A 51 0.49 -4.26 5.82
N ILE A 52 1.27 -5.10 6.51
CA ILE A 52 2.58 -4.72 7.07
C ILE A 52 3.53 -4.26 5.94
N ALA A 53 3.66 -5.07 4.88
CA ALA A 53 4.51 -4.74 3.74
C ALA A 53 4.06 -3.46 3.01
N TYR A 54 2.75 -3.24 2.88
CA TYR A 54 2.19 -2.03 2.30
C TYR A 54 2.55 -0.78 3.09
N CYS A 55 2.34 -0.76 4.42
CA CYS A 55 2.69 0.41 5.22
C CYS A 55 4.20 0.67 5.22
N ALA A 56 5.02 -0.37 5.31
CA ALA A 56 6.48 -0.24 5.24
C ALA A 56 6.95 0.37 3.91
N ASN A 57 6.32 0.00 2.78
CA ASN A 57 6.61 0.59 1.46
C ASN A 57 6.27 2.09 1.38
N LEU A 58 5.32 2.57 2.19
CA LEU A 58 5.00 3.99 2.33
C LEU A 58 5.91 4.73 3.31
N SER A 59 6.90 4.06 3.93
CA SER A 59 7.67 4.56 5.07
C SER A 59 6.79 4.92 6.29
N LEU A 60 5.70 4.18 6.46
CA LEU A 60 4.75 4.25 7.57
C LEU A 60 4.70 2.90 8.29
N ARG A 61 3.86 2.80 9.33
CA ARG A 61 3.59 1.55 10.04
C ARG A 61 2.11 1.20 10.04
N LEU A 62 1.82 -0.07 10.28
CA LEU A 62 0.48 -0.53 10.62
C LEU A 62 0.14 -0.01 12.04
N PRO A 63 -1.06 0.55 12.27
CA PRO A 63 -1.46 1.11 13.56
C PRO A 63 -1.65 0.01 14.61
N THR A 64 -1.49 0.32 15.89
CA THR A 64 -1.93 -0.57 16.97
C THR A 64 -3.46 -0.63 17.07
N ALA A 65 -4.00 -1.65 17.73
CA ALA A 65 -5.44 -1.74 17.97
C ALA A 65 -5.96 -0.52 18.75
N SER A 66 -5.17 -0.04 19.73
CA SER A 66 -5.48 1.16 20.53
C SER A 66 -5.61 2.45 19.69
N GLU A 67 -4.73 2.63 18.69
CA GLU A 67 -4.76 3.80 17.80
C GLU A 67 -6.02 3.80 16.91
N LEU A 68 -6.37 2.62 16.35
CA LEU A 68 -7.63 2.45 15.63
C LEU A 68 -8.84 2.74 16.53
N LEU A 69 -8.88 2.16 17.73
CA LEU A 69 -9.97 2.37 18.71
C LEU A 69 -10.11 3.85 19.10
N ALA A 70 -9.02 4.61 19.24
CA ALA A 70 -9.07 6.04 19.53
C ALA A 70 -9.78 6.86 18.44
N VAL A 71 -9.68 6.46 17.16
CA VAL A 71 -10.46 7.07 16.06
C VAL A 71 -11.96 6.78 16.24
N TYR A 72 -12.34 5.55 16.59
CA TYR A 72 -13.73 5.22 16.87
C TYR A 72 -14.28 5.93 18.12
N THR A 73 -13.47 6.11 19.17
CA THR A 73 -13.86 6.86 20.38
C THR A 73 -14.05 8.35 20.11
N SER A 74 -13.20 8.97 19.29
CA SER A 74 -13.25 10.42 19.03
C SER A 74 -14.30 10.84 18.00
N GLN A 75 -14.55 10.01 16.97
CA GLN A 75 -15.36 10.40 15.82
C GLN A 75 -16.17 9.27 15.16
N LYS A 76 -16.35 8.13 15.85
CA LYS A 76 -17.15 6.95 15.43
C LYS A 76 -16.69 6.20 14.16
N TYR A 77 -15.94 6.80 13.25
CA TYR A 77 -15.41 6.17 12.03
C TYR A 77 -14.29 7.02 11.40
N PHE A 78 -13.53 6.46 10.46
CA PHE A 78 -12.54 7.20 9.67
C PHE A 78 -13.23 8.13 8.66
N PRO A 79 -12.80 9.40 8.49
CA PRO A 79 -13.45 10.33 7.57
C PRO A 79 -13.33 9.82 6.13
N GLY A 80 -14.44 9.87 5.39
CA GLY A 80 -14.54 9.39 4.01
C GLY A 80 -14.75 7.89 3.84
N ASP A 81 -14.59 7.07 4.89
CA ASP A 81 -14.58 5.60 4.74
C ASP A 81 -15.96 4.94 4.77
N GLY A 82 -17.00 5.71 5.14
CA GLY A 82 -18.35 5.24 5.42
C GLY A 82 -18.49 4.61 6.82
N TYR A 83 -19.69 4.65 7.38
CA TYR A 83 -19.98 4.03 8.68
C TYR A 83 -19.94 2.49 8.62
N GLU A 84 -20.22 1.92 7.44
CA GLU A 84 -20.56 0.51 7.29
C GLU A 84 -19.33 -0.36 6.97
N ASN A 85 -19.19 -1.43 7.75
CA ASN A 85 -18.39 -2.63 7.45
C ASN A 85 -16.87 -2.46 7.22
N SER A 86 -16.27 -1.30 7.50
CA SER A 86 -14.82 -1.14 7.43
C SER A 86 -14.14 -1.78 8.66
N SER A 87 -13.59 -2.98 8.47
CA SER A 87 -12.60 -3.60 9.36
C SER A 87 -11.17 -3.21 8.95
N TYR A 88 -10.33 -2.80 9.90
CA TYR A 88 -8.94 -2.38 9.66
C TYR A 88 -7.96 -3.29 10.39
N TRP A 89 -6.88 -3.70 9.72
CA TRP A 89 -5.79 -4.42 10.36
C TRP A 89 -5.04 -3.56 11.38
N SER A 90 -4.65 -4.15 12.50
CA SER A 90 -3.70 -3.57 13.43
C SER A 90 -2.36 -4.32 13.41
N SER A 91 -1.33 -3.76 14.04
CA SER A 91 0.04 -4.31 14.07
C SER A 91 0.14 -5.62 14.86
N GLU A 92 -0.77 -5.86 15.80
CA GLU A 92 -0.86 -7.11 16.54
C GLU A 92 -1.35 -8.26 15.63
N LYS A 93 -0.62 -9.39 15.61
CA LYS A 93 -0.86 -10.49 14.66
C LYS A 93 -2.28 -11.07 14.79
N GLY A 94 -3.02 -11.07 13.69
CA GLY A 94 -4.38 -11.60 13.62
C GLY A 94 -5.44 -10.73 14.30
N ILE A 95 -5.09 -9.50 14.72
CA ILE A 95 -6.01 -8.55 15.35
C ILE A 95 -6.45 -7.50 14.34
N PHE A 96 -7.74 -7.19 14.33
CA PHE A 96 -8.32 -6.11 13.54
C PHE A 96 -9.39 -5.37 14.34
N VAL A 97 -9.65 -4.11 13.99
CA VAL A 97 -10.75 -3.33 14.57
C VAL A 97 -11.87 -3.20 13.55
N HIS A 98 -13.09 -3.55 13.95
CA HIS A 98 -14.30 -3.43 13.14
C HIS A 98 -15.37 -2.68 13.93
N ALA A 99 -15.86 -1.56 13.38
CA ALA A 99 -16.87 -0.71 14.02
C ALA A 99 -16.57 -0.39 15.51
N GLY A 100 -15.31 -0.07 15.83
CA GLY A 100 -14.86 0.23 17.19
C GLY A 100 -14.69 -0.98 18.12
N ASN A 101 -14.76 -2.20 17.61
CA ASN A 101 -14.53 -3.42 18.38
C ASN A 101 -13.24 -4.10 17.91
N GLN A 102 -12.34 -4.41 18.84
CA GLN A 102 -11.17 -5.24 18.57
C GLN A 102 -11.59 -6.72 18.47
N LEU A 103 -11.19 -7.37 17.39
CA LEU A 103 -11.51 -8.76 17.09
C LEU A 103 -10.24 -9.52 16.72
N ALA A 104 -10.15 -10.78 17.14
CA ALA A 104 -9.10 -11.70 16.73
C ALA A 104 -9.60 -12.63 15.64
N HIS A 105 -8.75 -12.96 14.67
CA HIS A 105 -9.04 -13.95 13.65
C HIS A 105 -7.83 -14.87 13.42
N PRO A 106 -7.98 -16.21 13.51
CA PRO A 106 -6.87 -17.13 13.35
C PRO A 106 -6.50 -17.40 11.89
N ASP A 107 -7.41 -17.13 10.95
CA ASP A 107 -7.18 -17.33 9.51
C ASP A 107 -6.22 -16.25 8.93
N PRO A 108 -5.04 -16.64 8.39
CA PRO A 108 -4.09 -15.71 7.78
C PRO A 108 -4.57 -15.15 6.43
N GLU A 109 -5.48 -15.85 5.73
CA GLU A 109 -6.00 -15.44 4.42
C GLU A 109 -7.12 -14.40 4.54
N ARG A 110 -7.57 -14.10 5.77
CA ARG A 110 -8.53 -13.01 6.01
C ARG A 110 -7.97 -11.73 5.40
N ARG A 111 -8.84 -10.94 4.77
CA ARG A 111 -8.50 -9.61 4.26
C ARG A 111 -9.27 -8.53 5.01
N ALA A 112 -8.60 -7.44 5.33
CA ALA A 112 -9.17 -6.25 5.96
C ALA A 112 -8.57 -4.98 5.32
N TRP A 113 -9.24 -3.84 5.49
CA TRP A 113 -8.79 -2.56 4.95
C TRP A 113 -7.51 -2.11 5.66
N VAL A 114 -6.72 -1.28 5.00
CA VAL A 114 -5.47 -0.77 5.56
C VAL A 114 -5.49 0.74 5.61
N ARG A 115 -5.22 1.27 6.80
CA ARG A 115 -4.83 2.65 7.07
C ARG A 115 -3.47 2.54 7.75
N CYS A 116 -2.48 3.29 7.29
CA CYS A 116 -1.16 3.37 7.90
C CYS A 116 -1.02 4.66 8.71
N VAL A 117 -0.10 4.68 9.67
CA VAL A 117 0.15 5.83 10.57
C VAL A 117 1.65 6.11 10.63
N GLU A 118 2.04 7.36 10.95
CA GLU A 118 3.43 7.70 11.32
C GLU A 118 3.86 7.02 12.65
#